data_AF-A0A662DAV3-F1
#
_entry.id   AF-A0A662DAV3-F1
#
_cell.length_a   1.000
_cell.length_b   1.000
_cell.length_c   1.000
_cell.angle_alpha   90.00
_cell.angle_beta   90.00
_cell.angle_gamma   90.00
#
_symmetry.space_group_name_H-M   'P 1'
#
loop_
_entity.id
_entity.type
_entity.pdbx_description
1 polymer ?
#
loop_
_entity_poly.entity_id
_entity_poly.type
_entity_poly.pdbx_seq_one_letter_code
_entity_poly.pdbx_strand_id
1 'polypeptide(L)'
;MKKGISYWSFPGVLSGKPEFELKKCMELAKDAGFDGIELALEEKGEINLNSSCQDIIRIAEMAKEVGIELSSLASGLLWNYSLTS
;
A
#
# COMPACT_ATOMS: atom_id res chain seq x y z
N MET A 1 -5.20 20.51 6.43
CA MET A 1 -5.52 19.08 6.66
C MET A 1 -4.80 18.28 5.58
N LYS A 2 -4.12 17.19 5.93
CA LYS A 2 -3.47 16.31 4.95
C LYS A 2 -4.50 15.33 4.36
N LYS A 3 -4.47 15.08 3.06
CA LYS A 3 -5.34 14.12 2.37
C LYS A 3 -4.59 12.81 2.15
N GLY A 4 -5.16 11.70 2.62
CA GLY A 4 -4.66 10.35 2.38
C GLY A 4 -5.53 9.58 1.40
N ILE A 5 -4.97 8.59 0.71
CA ILE A 5 -5.69 7.60 -0.09
C ILE A 5 -5.30 6.19 0.33
N SER A 6 -6.27 5.27 0.39
CA SER A 6 -5.99 3.85 0.66
C SER A 6 -5.48 3.14 -0.60
N TYR A 7 -4.49 2.27 -0.45
CA TYR A 7 -3.98 1.41 -1.54
C TYR A 7 -5.08 0.56 -2.19
N TRP A 8 -6.13 0.21 -1.45
CA TRP A 8 -7.31 -0.49 -2.00
C TRP A 8 -8.13 0.33 -2.99
N SER A 9 -7.89 1.64 -3.10
CA SER A 9 -8.59 2.51 -4.06
C SER A 9 -8.08 2.34 -5.49
N PHE A 10 -6.94 1.67 -5.70
CA PHE A 10 -6.33 1.51 -7.01
C PHE A 10 -6.91 0.31 -7.79
N PRO A 11 -6.95 0.37 -9.13
CA PRO A 11 -7.57 -0.66 -9.95
C PRO A 11 -7.03 -2.06 -9.69
N GLY A 12 -7.95 -3.02 -9.57
CA GLY A 12 -7.66 -4.44 -9.37
C GLY A 12 -7.16 -4.84 -7.99
N VAL A 13 -6.72 -3.90 -7.14
CA VAL A 13 -6.12 -4.20 -5.83
C VAL A 13 -7.09 -4.95 -4.91
N LEU A 14 -8.32 -4.44 -4.71
CA LEU A 14 -9.33 -5.11 -3.87
C LEU A 14 -9.70 -6.53 -4.34
N SER A 15 -9.48 -6.83 -5.62
CA SER A 15 -9.72 -8.17 -6.18
C SER A 15 -8.50 -9.09 -6.09
N GLY A 16 -7.41 -8.64 -5.46
CA GLY A 16 -6.14 -9.36 -5.38
C GLY A 16 -5.38 -9.43 -6.71
N LYS A 17 -5.73 -8.58 -7.68
CA LYS A 17 -5.14 -8.54 -9.03
C LYS A 17 -4.75 -7.10 -9.38
N PRO A 18 -3.76 -6.51 -8.69
CA PRO A 18 -3.35 -5.13 -8.94
C PRO A 18 -2.98 -4.94 -10.42
N GLU A 19 -3.52 -3.89 -11.04
CA GLU A 19 -3.19 -3.54 -12.43
C GLU A 19 -1.88 -2.74 -12.53
N PHE A 20 -1.45 -2.15 -11.42
CA PHE A 20 -0.25 -1.32 -11.32
C PHE A 20 0.68 -1.84 -10.22
N GLU A 21 1.98 -1.67 -10.43
CA GLU A 21 2.97 -1.81 -9.36
C GLU A 21 2.76 -0.72 -8.30
N LEU A 22 3.15 -0.99 -7.06
CA LEU A 22 2.97 -0.11 -5.92
C LEU A 22 3.59 1.26 -6.15
N LYS A 23 4.77 1.32 -6.79
CA LYS A 23 5.42 2.60 -7.16
C LYS A 23 4.50 3.46 -8.02
N LYS A 24 3.82 2.84 -9.00
CA LYS A 24 2.94 3.57 -9.89
C LYS A 24 1.70 4.07 -9.15
N CYS A 25 1.18 3.32 -8.19
CA CYS A 25 0.11 3.79 -7.30
C CYS A 25 0.55 5.00 -6.46
N MET A 26 1.78 4.99 -5.93
CA MET A 26 2.35 6.13 -5.20
C MET A 26 2.46 7.38 -6.09
N GLU A 27 2.97 7.23 -7.32
CA GLU A 27 3.07 8.32 -8.30
C GLU A 27 1.70 8.88 -8.64
N LEU A 28 0.71 8.02 -8.92
CA LEU A 28 -0.65 8.44 -9.23
C LEU A 28 -1.32 9.16 -8.05
N ALA A 29 -1.10 8.70 -6.81
CA ALA A 29 -1.59 9.39 -5.62
C ALA A 29 -0.99 10.81 -5.51
N LYS A 30 0.32 10.93 -5.76
CA LYS A 30 1.01 12.21 -5.72
C LYS A 30 0.50 13.15 -6.81
N ASP A 31 0.38 12.67 -8.05
CA ASP A 31 -0.11 13.42 -9.20
C ASP A 31 -1.57 13.88 -8.99
N ALA A 32 -2.39 13.07 -8.32
CA ALA A 32 -3.77 13.41 -7.95
C ALA A 32 -3.88 14.41 -6.78
N GLY A 33 -2.76 14.81 -6.17
CA GLY A 33 -2.72 15.80 -5.09
C GLY A 33 -3.01 15.25 -3.70
N PHE A 34 -2.81 13.95 -3.47
CA PHE A 34 -2.79 13.40 -2.11
C PHE A 34 -1.44 13.66 -1.43
N ASP A 35 -1.50 13.89 -0.12
CA ASP A 35 -0.31 14.09 0.72
C ASP A 35 0.30 12.76 1.16
N GLY A 36 -0.54 11.71 1.29
CA GLY A 36 -0.10 10.39 1.73
C GLY A 36 -0.90 9.23 1.14
N ILE A 37 -0.31 8.05 1.23
CA ILE A 37 -0.91 6.77 0.88
C ILE A 37 -0.90 5.83 2.09
N GLU A 38 -2.02 5.17 2.34
CA GLU A 38 -2.11 4.05 3.29
C GLU A 38 -1.80 2.76 2.55
N LEU A 39 -0.76 2.07 2.98
CA LEU A 39 -0.37 0.76 2.43
C LEU A 39 -1.24 -0.35 3.01
N ALA A 40 -1.30 -1.51 2.36
CA ALA A 40 -1.99 -2.69 2.90
C ALA A 40 -1.05 -3.90 2.95
N LEU A 41 -1.02 -4.57 4.10
CA LEU A 41 -0.42 -5.89 4.26
C LEU A 41 -1.40 -6.95 3.79
N GLU A 42 -0.98 -7.74 2.81
CA GLU A 42 -1.82 -8.77 2.18
C GLU A 42 -1.17 -10.16 2.28
N GLU A 43 -1.92 -11.20 1.92
CA GLU A 43 -1.35 -12.56 1.82
C GLU A 43 -0.35 -12.68 0.66
N LYS A 44 -0.58 -11.92 -0.42
CA LYS A 44 0.22 -11.90 -1.64
C LYS A 44 0.31 -10.47 -2.18
N GLY A 45 1.38 -10.18 -2.92
CA GLY A 45 1.64 -8.84 -3.48
C GLY A 45 3.00 -8.31 -3.00
N GLU A 46 3.25 -7.01 -3.17
CA GLU A 46 4.55 -6.40 -2.84
C GLU A 46 4.79 -6.26 -1.32
N ILE A 47 3.71 -6.10 -0.55
CA ILE A 47 3.74 -6.09 0.92
C ILE A 47 2.94 -7.30 1.41
N ASN A 48 3.65 -8.34 1.83
CA ASN A 48 3.05 -9.58 2.27
C ASN A 48 3.79 -10.19 3.46
N LEU A 49 3.26 -11.30 3.99
CA LEU A 49 3.80 -11.99 5.17
C LEU A 49 5.24 -12.50 5.02
N ASN A 50 5.76 -12.61 3.79
CA ASN A 50 7.13 -13.02 3.49
C ASN A 50 8.04 -11.84 3.15
N SER A 51 7.55 -10.59 3.15
CA SER A 51 8.37 -9.41 2.90
C SER A 51 9.43 -9.28 3.99
N SER A 52 10.69 -9.18 3.57
CA SER A 52 11.81 -8.97 4.49
C SER A 52 11.87 -7.51 4.96
N CYS A 53 12.62 -7.25 6.04
CA CYS A 53 12.91 -5.88 6.46
C CYS A 53 13.54 -5.04 5.34
N GLN A 54 14.37 -5.66 4.48
CA GLN A 54 14.98 -4.96 3.34
C GLN A 54 13.94 -4.57 2.28
N ASP A 55 12.93 -5.41 2.03
CA ASP A 55 11.86 -5.10 1.09
C ASP A 55 11.02 -3.92 1.61
N ILE A 56 10.70 -3.90 2.89
CA ILE A 56 9.96 -2.79 3.51
C ILE A 56 10.77 -1.48 3.49
N ILE A 57 12.09 -1.55 3.73
CA ILE A 57 12.97 -0.36 3.61
C ILE A 57 12.95 0.18 2.19
N ARG A 58 13.06 -0.68 1.17
CA ARG A 58 12.99 -0.26 -0.25
C ARG A 58 11.66 0.41 -0.59
N ILE A 59 10.55 -0.08 -0.05
CA ILE A 59 9.22 0.53 -0.24
C ILE A 59 9.15 1.91 0.43
N ALA A 60 9.74 2.06 1.62
CA ALA A 60 9.81 3.35 2.30
C ALA A 60 10.72 4.36 1.55
N GLU A 61 11.82 3.90 0.96
CA GLU A 61 12.68 4.72 0.09
C GLU A 61 11.95 5.13 -1.19
N MET A 62 11.25 4.20 -1.83
CA MET A 62 10.40 4.46 -3.00
C MET A 62 9.36 5.55 -2.72
N ALA A 63 8.67 5.51 -1.57
CA ALA A 63 7.72 6.56 -1.19
C ALA A 63 8.39 7.94 -1.03
N LYS A 64 9.61 7.97 -0.46
CA LYS A 64 10.40 9.21 -0.34
C LYS A 64 10.81 9.76 -1.70
N GLU A 65 11.23 8.90 -2.63
CA GLU A 65 11.59 9.29 -3.99
C GLU A 65 10.40 9.89 -4.75
N VAL A 66 9.21 9.29 -4.60
CA VAL A 66 7.97 9.82 -5.18
C VAL A 66 7.51 11.10 -4.47
N GLY A 67 7.93 11.32 -3.22
CA GLY A 67 7.54 12.48 -2.42
C GLY A 67 6.11 12.37 -1.87
N ILE A 68 5.68 11.15 -1.52
CA ILE A 68 4.39 10.87 -0.87
C ILE A 68 4.62 10.28 0.53
N GLU A 69 3.83 10.71 1.51
CA GLU A 69 3.90 10.21 2.88
C GLU A 69 3.27 8.81 3.00
N LEU A 70 3.88 7.92 3.78
CA LEU A 70 3.23 6.70 4.22
C LEU A 70 2.37 7.02 5.44
N SER A 71 1.07 7.24 5.23
CA SER A 71 0.18 7.79 6.26
C SER A 71 -0.26 6.77 7.31
N SER A 72 -0.38 5.50 6.92
CA SER A 72 -0.85 4.39 7.74
C SER A 72 -0.60 3.04 7.05
N LEU A 73 -0.88 1.95 7.77
CA LEU A 73 -0.81 0.58 7.27
C LEU A 73 -2.11 -0.16 7.64
N ALA A 74 -2.82 -0.65 6.62
CA ALA A 74 -3.98 -1.53 6.72
C ALA A 74 -3.57 -3.01 6.60
N SER A 75 -4.52 -3.93 6.88
CA SER A 75 -4.33 -5.36 6.67
C SER A 75 -5.63 -6.03 6.22
N GLY A 76 -5.60 -6.69 5.07
CA GLY A 76 -6.72 -7.50 4.55
C GLY A 76 -6.80 -8.89 5.17
N LEU A 77 -5.77 -9.30 5.93
CA LEU A 77 -5.62 -10.66 6.47
C LEU A 77 -6.78 -11.06 7.37
N LEU A 78 -7.38 -10.12 8.11
CA LEU A 78 -8.46 -10.42 9.05
C LEU A 78 -9.78 -10.84 8.39
N TRP A 79 -9.92 -10.66 7.07
CA TRP A 79 -11.06 -11.21 6.33
C TRP A 79 -10.98 -12.73 6.17
N ASN A 80 -9.76 -13.28 6.11
CA ASN A 80 -9.51 -14.73 6.01
C ASN A 80 -9.12 -15.35 7.35
N TYR A 81 -8.42 -14.59 8.19
CA TYR A 81 -7.87 -15.02 9.48
C TYR A 81 -8.50 -14.20 10.62
N SER A 82 -9.75 -14.52 10.94
CA SER A 82 -10.48 -13.89 12.04
C SER A 82 -9.74 -14.07 13.38
N LEU A 83 -9.67 -13.01 14.19
CA LEU A 83 -9.05 -13.03 15.52
C LEU A 83 -9.87 -13.80 16.57
N THR A 84 -11.14 -14.10 16.27
CA THR A 84 -12.10 -14.66 17.23
C THR A 84 -12.69 -16.00 16.78
N SER A 85 -12.07 -16.66 15.80
CA SER A 85 -12.61 -17.88 15.17
C SER A 85 -11.70 -19.07 15.38
#